data_AF-A0A496ZX73-F1
#
_entry.id   AF-A0A496ZX73-F1
#
_cell.length_a   1.000
_cell.length_b   1.000
_cell.length_c   1.000
_cell.angle_alpha   90.00
_cell.angle_beta   90.00
_cell.angle_gamma   90.00
#
_symmetry.space_group_name_H-M   'P 1'
#
loop_
_entity.id
_entity.type
_entity.pdbx_description
1 polymer ?
#
loop_
_entity_poly.entity_id
_entity_poly.type
_entity_poly.pdbx_seq_one_letter_code
_entity_poly.pdbx_strand_id
1 'polypeptide(L)' 'MPKVIAREGEAFQVTLRKFKKSCEKAGLLSDIKKNNYYEKPSVERRRKNKEARRKALKLLRKQNRYNRSY' A
#
# COMPACT_ATOMS: atom_id res chain seq x y z
N MET A 1 -7.97 8.78 3.77
CA MET A 1 -7.71 9.42 2.47
C MET A 1 -6.49 10.34 2.57
N PRO A 2 -5.64 10.45 1.53
CA PRO A 2 -4.42 11.24 1.57
C PRO A 2 -4.72 12.73 1.49
N LYS A 3 -4.13 13.51 2.40
CA LYS A 3 -4.15 14.98 2.39
C LYS A 3 -2.74 15.48 2.09
N VAL A 4 -2.58 16.32 1.07
CA VAL A 4 -1.32 16.98 0.74
C VAL A 4 -1.56 18.47 0.76
N ILE A 5 -0.82 19.18 1.60
CA ILE A 5 -0.88 20.64 1.73
C ILE A 5 0.30 21.19 0.92
N ALA A 6 0.03 22.09 -0.03
CA ALA A 6 1.07 22.80 -0.77
C ALA A 6 1.76 23.80 0.16
N ARG A 7 3.09 23.93 0.03
CA ARG A 7 3.86 24.99 0.69
C ARG A 7 4.04 26.16 -0.27
N GLU A 8 4.15 27.37 0.26
CA GLU A 8 4.41 28.57 -0.54
C GLU A 8 5.73 28.40 -1.31
N GLY A 9 5.69 28.61 -2.63
CA GLY A 9 6.83 28.41 -3.54
C GLY A 9 6.97 27.02 -4.16
N GLU A 10 6.12 26.03 -3.83
CA GLU A 10 6.12 24.74 -4.53
C GLU A 10 5.45 24.82 -5.90
N ALA A 11 6.13 24.35 -6.94
CA ALA A 11 5.53 24.18 -8.25
C ALA A 11 4.40 23.13 -8.21
N PHE A 12 3.25 23.43 -8.82
CA PHE A 12 2.06 22.58 -8.83
C PHE A 12 2.34 21.11 -9.19
N GLN A 13 3.20 20.87 -10.18
CA GLN A 13 3.58 19.53 -10.63
C GLN A 13 4.23 18.69 -9.52
N VAL A 14 4.99 19.33 -8.62
CA VAL A 14 5.65 18.68 -7.49
C VAL A 14 4.61 18.26 -6.46
N THR A 15 3.65 19.13 -6.13
CA THR A 15 2.55 18.82 -5.21
C THR A 15 1.66 17.70 -5.76
N LEU A 16 1.35 17.72 -7.07
CA LEU A 16 0.59 16.65 -7.73
C LEU A 16 1.32 15.30 -7.67
N ARG A 17 2.63 15.29 -7.89
CA ARG A 17 3.45 14.07 -7.76
C ARG A 17 3.44 13.53 -6.33
N LYS A 18 3.54 14.41 -5.32
CA LYS A 18 3.43 14.02 -3.90
C LYS A 18 2.06 13.43 -3.60
N PHE A 19 0.99 14.01 -4.15
CA PHE A 19 -0.37 13.49 -4.02
C PHE A 19 -0.52 12.10 -4.63
N LYS A 20 -0.06 11.88 -5.87
CA LYS A 20 -0.07 10.57 -6.53
C LYS A 20 0.65 9.51 -5.70
N LYS A 21 1.87 9.81 -5.21
CA LYS A 21 2.62 8.92 -4.31
C LYS A 21 1.87 8.63 -3.00
N SER A 22 1.18 9.62 -2.44
CA SER A 22 0.38 9.46 -1.22
C SER A 22 -0.82 8.54 -1.45
N CYS A 23 -1.51 8.66 -2.58
CA CYS A 23 -2.58 7.75 -3.01
C CYS A 23 -2.08 6.31 -3.24
N GLU A 24 -0.91 6.15 -3.87
CA GLU A 24 -0.27 4.85 -4.07
C GLU A 24 0.13 4.21 -2.74
N LYS A 25 0.74 4.97 -1.83
CA LYS A 25 1.13 4.51 -0.50
C LYS A 25 -0.08 4.11 0.34
N ALA A 26 -1.18 4.86 0.24
CA ALA A 26 -2.43 4.55 0.90
C ALA A 26 -3.13 3.32 0.31
N GLY A 27 -2.70 2.83 -0.86
CA GLY A 27 -3.29 1.63 -1.49
C GLY A 27 -4.67 1.86 -2.10
N LEU A 28 -5.10 3.11 -2.29
CA LEU A 28 -6.46 3.47 -2.72
C LEU A 28 -6.91 2.75 -3.99
N LEU A 29 -6.03 2.62 -4.99
CA LEU A 29 -6.34 1.91 -6.24
C LEU A 29 -6.60 0.41 -6.02
N SER A 30 -5.93 -0.18 -5.03
CA SER A 30 -6.15 -1.58 -4.66
C SER A 30 -7.49 -1.76 -3.95
N ASP A 31 -7.87 -0.79 -3.11
CA ASP A 31 -9.13 -0.82 -2.37
C ASP A 31 -10.33 -0.61 -3.29
N ILE A 32 -10.23 0.31 -4.26
CA ILE A 32 -11.24 0.47 -5.32
C ILE A 32 -11.44 -0.85 -6.05
N LYS A 33 -10.36 -1.48 -6.54
CA LYS A 33 -10.45 -2.77 -7.25
C LYS A 33 -11.06 -3.89 -6.41
N LYS A 34 -10.82 -3.91 -5.10
CA LYS A 34 -11.39 -4.89 -4.17
C LYS A 34 -12.88 -4.67 -3.93
N ASN A 35 -13.31 -3.41 -3.89
CA ASN A 35 -14.69 -3.03 -3.57
C ASN A 35 -15.59 -2.87 -4.81
N ASN A 36 -15.04 -2.97 -6.02
CA ASN A 36 -15.81 -2.85 -7.27
C ASN A 36 -16.86 -3.94 -7.47
N TYR A 37 -16.77 -5.06 -6.75
CA TYR A 37 -17.73 -6.16 -6.80
C TYR A 37 -17.96 -6.73 -5.40
N TYR A 38 -19.09 -7.39 -5.21
CA TYR A 38 -19.37 -8.09 -3.97
C TYR A 38 -18.47 -9.32 -3.84
N GLU A 39 -17.58 -9.30 -2.85
CA GLU A 39 -16.77 -10.45 -2.47
C GLU A 39 -17.49 -11.19 -1.32
N LYS A 40 -17.86 -12.46 -1.53
CA LYS A 40 -18.49 -13.28 -0.47
C LYS A 40 -17.56 -13.33 0.75
N PRO A 41 -18.08 -13.30 2.01
CA PRO A 41 -17.25 -13.24 3.22
C PRO A 41 -16.20 -14.36 3.36
N SER A 42 -16.45 -15.54 2.78
CA SER A 42 -15.47 -16.64 2.74
C SER A 42 -14.26 -16.29 1.86
N VAL A 43 -14.51 -15.69 0.69
CA VAL A 43 -13.46 -15.31 -0.27
C VAL A 43 -12.64 -14.15 0.30
N GLU A 44 -13.29 -13.18 0.93
CA GLU A 44 -12.63 -12.06 1.59
C GLU A 44 -11.69 -12.55 2.72
N ARG A 45 -12.16 -13.45 3.59
CA ARG A 45 -11.34 -14.09 4.63
C ARG A 45 -10.13 -14.82 4.05
N ARG A 46 -10.34 -15.60 2.98
CA ARG A 46 -9.26 -16.31 2.28
C ARG A 46 -8.23 -15.34 1.69
N ARG A 47 -8.69 -14.24 1.07
CA ARG A 47 -7.82 -13.19 0.52
C ARG A 47 -6.99 -12.50 1.60
N LYS A 48 -7.62 -12.10 2.72
CA LYS A 48 -6.94 -11.50 3.87
C LYS A 48 -5.85 -12.43 4.43
N ASN A 49 -6.15 -13.71 4.61
CA ASN A 49 -5.18 -14.70 5.08
C ASN A 49 -3.99 -14.87 4.13
N LYS A 50 -4.24 -14.93 2.81
CA LYS A 50 -3.18 -15.00 1.79
C LYS A 50 -2.29 -13.76 1.80
N GLU A 51 -2.89 -12.57 1.91
CA GLU A 51 -2.16 -11.30 2.00
C GLU A 51 -1.29 -11.23 3.27
N ALA A 52 -1.82 -11.66 4.42
CA ALA A 52 -1.08 -11.71 5.69
C ALA A 52 0.12 -12.66 5.63
N ARG A 53 -0.08 -13.89 5.13
CA ARG A 53 1.01 -14.86 4.91
C ARG A 53 2.09 -14.31 4.00
N ARG A 54 1.71 -13.67 2.89
CA ARG A 54 2.67 -13.03 1.97
C ARG A 54 3.47 -11.92 2.64
N LYS A 55 2.83 -11.09 3.48
CA LYS A 55 3.49 -10.03 4.24
C LYS A 55 4.49 -10.60 5.25
N ALA A 56 4.10 -11.63 6.00
CA ALA A 56 4.98 -12.32 6.95
C ALA A 56 6.23 -12.89 6.27
N LEU A 57 6.07 -13.61 5.15
CA LEU A 57 7.19 -14.14 4.37
C LEU A 57 8.13 -13.05 3.86
N LYS A 58 7.59 -11.88 3.46
CA LYS A 58 8.41 -10.74 3.01
C LYS A 58 9.25 -10.16 4.16
N LEU A 59 8.69 -10.08 5.37
CA LEU A 59 9.40 -9.61 6.56
C LEU A 59 10.52 -10.58 6.97
N LEU A 60 10.23 -11.88 7.01
CA LEU A 60 11.23 -12.92 7.30
C LEU A 60 12.38 -12.88 6.30
N ARG A 61 12.08 -12.75 5.00
CA ARG A 61 13.12 -12.59 3.96
C ARG A 61 13.97 -11.33 4.18
N LYS A 62 13.39 -10.22 4.64
CA LYS A 62 14.12 -8.99 4.94
C LYS A 62 15.03 -9.17 6.16
N GLN A 63 14.54 -9.83 7.21
CA GLN A 63 15.31 -10.14 8.42
C GLN A 63 16.49 -11.07 8.10
N ASN A 64 16.26 -12.13 7.33
CA ASN A 64 17.33 -13.04 6.93
C ASN A 64 18.42 -12.34 6.12
N ARG A 65 18.07 -11.38 5.25
CA ARG A 65 19.08 -10.57 4.54
C ARG A 65 19.92 -9.71 5.49
N TYR A 66 19.30 -9.11 6.50
CA TYR A 66 20.02 -8.33 7.51
C TYR A 66 20.97 -9.23 8.30
N ASN A 67 20.49 -10.38 8.78
CA ASN A 67 21.29 -11.34 9.54
C ASN A 67 22.45 -11.95 8.71
N ARG A 68 22.31 -12.03 7.39
CA ARG A 68 23.36 -12.54 6.48
C ARG A 68 24.50 -11.52 6.25
N SER A 69 24.29 -10.26 6.61
CA SER A 69 25.24 -9.15 6.40
C SER A 69 26.12 -8.86 7.61
N TYR A 70 25.93 -9.58 8.72
CA TYR A 70 26.78 -9.59 9.91
C TYR A 70 27.59 -10.87 9.97
#